data_AF-A0A497KAI8-F1
#
_entry.id   AF-A0A497KAI8-F1
#
_cell.length_a   1.000
_cell.length_b   1.000
_cell.length_c   1.000
_cell.angle_alpha   90.00
_cell.angle_beta   90.00
_cell.angle_gamma   90.00
#
_symmetry.space_group_name_H-M   'P 1'
#
loop_
_entity.id
_entity.type
_entity.pdbx_description
1 polymer ?
#
loop_
_entity_poly.entity_id
_entity_poly.type
_entity_poly.pdbx_seq_one_letter_code
_entity_poly.pdbx_strand_id
1 'polypeptide(L)' 'MVTIKATAKWIGNVHSVVDNSRTHSVVCDLPKEKGGDDTGPNALELEIMALADCSLTIYSDVAKTAK' A
#
# COMPACT_ATOMS: atom_id res chain seq x y z
N MET A 1 -18.24 -7.87 -10.98
CA MET A 1 -16.83 -7.48 -10.96
C MET A 1 -16.68 -6.35 -9.97
N VAL A 2 -15.88 -6.50 -8.91
CA VAL A 2 -15.63 -5.41 -7.96
C VAL A 2 -14.64 -4.45 -8.61
N THR A 3 -15.00 -3.18 -8.74
CA THR A 3 -14.10 -2.15 -9.26
C THR A 3 -13.09 -1.79 -8.18
N ILE A 4 -11.81 -2.07 -8.42
CA ILE A 4 -10.71 -1.60 -7.57
C ILE A 4 -10.39 -0.17 -8.01
N LYS A 5 -10.41 0.77 -7.06
CA LYS A 5 -10.05 2.17 -7.30
C LYS A 5 -9.03 2.59 -6.26
N ALA A 6 -7.95 3.22 -6.69
CA ALA A 6 -6.96 3.84 -5.83
C ALA A 6 -6.90 5.34 -6.14
N THR A 7 -6.84 6.16 -5.11
CA THR A 7 -6.66 7.61 -5.24
C THR A 7 -5.52 8.06 -4.34
N ALA A 8 -4.66 8.95 -4.83
CA ALA A 8 -3.62 9.57 -4.04
C ALA A 8 -3.96 11.04 -3.82
N LYS A 9 -3.94 11.47 -2.55
CA LYS A 9 -4.05 12.89 -2.17
C LYS A 9 -2.69 13.38 -1.71
N TRP A 10 -2.13 14.33 -2.44
CA TRP A 10 -0.93 15.03 -2.01
C TRP A 10 -1.23 15.91 -0.80
N ILE A 11 -0.38 15.85 0.22
CA ILE A 11 -0.53 16.65 1.46
C ILE A 11 0.52 17.77 1.51
N GLY A 12 1.71 17.52 0.98
CA GLY A 12 2.80 18.49 0.95
C GLY A 12 4.11 17.78 0.66
N ASN A 13 5.06 18.49 0.04
CA ASN A 13 6.39 17.95 -0.24
C ASN A 13 6.33 16.58 -0.97
N VAL A 14 6.97 15.53 -0.45
CA VAL A 14 6.93 14.16 -0.97
C VAL A 14 6.00 13.24 -0.16
N HIS A 15 5.09 13.84 0.61
CA HIS A 15 4.10 13.17 1.45
C HIS A 15 2.73 13.11 0.76
N SER A 16 2.14 11.92 0.75
CA SER A 16 0.81 11.66 0.18
C SER A 16 0.01 10.67 1.00
N VAL A 17 -1.31 10.72 0.89
CA VAL A 17 -2.23 9.73 1.45
C VAL A 17 -2.89 8.99 0.31
N VAL A 18 -2.63 7.70 0.19
CA VAL A 18 -3.30 6.82 -0.78
C VAL A 18 -4.52 6.16 -0.14
N ASP A 19 -5.62 6.10 -0.87
CA ASP A 19 -6.90 5.58 -0.40
C ASP A 19 -7.50 4.61 -1.42
N ASN A 20 -8.14 3.55 -0.94
CA ASN A 20 -8.74 2.51 -1.77
C ASN A 20 -10.21 2.77 -2.17
N SER A 21 -10.67 4.02 -2.02
CA SER A 21 -12.05 4.46 -2.23
C SER A 21 -13.09 3.65 -1.43
N ARG A 22 -12.65 3.00 -0.36
CA ARG A 22 -13.46 2.13 0.48
C ARG A 22 -13.42 2.62 1.92
N THR A 23 -12.43 2.18 2.68
CA THR A 23 -12.31 2.45 4.12
C THR A 23 -10.87 2.55 4.59
N HIS A 24 -9.89 2.29 3.73
CA HIS A 24 -8.49 2.20 4.13
C HIS A 24 -7.67 3.24 3.38
N SER A 25 -6.90 3.99 4.16
CA SER A 25 -5.92 4.93 3.66
C SER A 25 -4.55 4.62 4.26
N VAL A 26 -3.49 4.86 3.49
CA VAL A 26 -2.10 4.66 3.90
C VAL A 26 -1.33 5.94 3.59
N VAL A 27 -0.46 6.35 4.51
CA VAL A 27 0.48 7.45 4.27
C VAL A 27 1.68 6.91 3.50
N CYS A 28 2.05 7.59 2.41
CA CYS A 28 3.30 7.35 1.70
C CYS A 28 4.19 8.58 1.78
N ASP A 29 5.45 8.36 2.17
CA ASP A 29 6.44 9.42 2.34
C ASP A 29 7.84 8.92 1.94
N LEU A 30 8.75 9.83 1.64
CA LEU A 30 10.15 9.46 1.43
C LEU A 30 10.92 9.56 2.75
N PRO A 31 12.05 8.85 2.87
CA PRO A 31 12.93 9.01 4.01
C PRO A 31 13.62 10.39 3.99
N LYS A 32 14.15 10.81 5.14
CA LYS A 32 14.72 12.15 5.34
C LYS A 32 15.87 12.47 4.39
N GLU A 33 16.68 11.47 4.02
CA GLU A 33 17.81 11.62 3.10
C GLU A 33 17.36 12.00 1.68
N LYS A 34 16.09 11.72 1.33
CA LYS A 34 15.47 12.07 0.06
C LYS A 34 14.50 13.24 0.18
N GLY A 35 14.55 13.95 1.31
CA GLY A 35 13.77 15.15 1.55
C GLY A 35 12.33 14.89 1.99
N GLY A 36 11.97 13.70 2.46
CA GLY A 36 10.68 13.46 3.12
C GLY A 36 10.77 13.47 4.66
N ASP A 37 9.66 13.18 5.33
CA ASP A 37 9.57 13.20 6.80
C ASP A 37 9.64 11.81 7.44
N ASP A 38 9.75 10.75 6.61
CA ASP A 38 9.81 9.35 7.02
C ASP A 38 8.59 8.92 7.87
N THR A 39 7.41 9.45 7.53
CA THR A 39 6.16 9.23 8.28
C THR A 39 5.38 7.99 7.84
N GLY A 40 5.83 7.31 6.80
CA GLY A 40 5.24 6.10 6.23
C GLY A 40 6.16 5.49 5.17
N PRO A 41 5.83 4.29 4.65
CA PRO A 41 6.61 3.67 3.58
C PRO A 41 6.61 4.56 2.34
N ASN A 42 7.67 4.52 1.55
CA ASN A 42 7.60 5.10 0.22
C ASN A 42 6.69 4.26 -0.69
N ALA A 43 6.30 4.84 -1.82
CA ALA A 43 5.38 4.17 -2.75
C ALA A 43 5.89 2.80 -3.24
N LEU A 44 7.21 2.65 -3.43
CA LEU A 44 7.82 1.40 -3.88
C LEU A 44 7.87 0.35 -2.77
N GLU A 45 8.18 0.76 -1.54
CA GLU A 45 8.10 -0.13 -0.37
C GLU A 45 6.68 -0.66 -0.19
N LEU A 46 5.69 0.21 -0.30
CA LEU A 46 4.29 -0.18 -0.21
C LEU A 46 3.87 -1.16 -1.32
N GLU A 47 4.36 -0.97 -2.55
CA GLU A 47 4.12 -1.90 -3.66
C GLU A 47 4.70 -3.30 -3.38
N ILE A 48 5.95 -3.37 -2.91
CA ILE A 48 6.61 -4.64 -2.61
C ILE A 48 5.92 -5.35 -1.42
N MET A 49 5.51 -4.60 -0.39
CA MET A 49 4.72 -5.14 0.72
C MET A 49 3.38 -5.71 0.22
N ALA A 50 2.68 -5.00 -0.66
CA ALA A 50 1.42 -5.45 -1.23
C ALA A 50 1.59 -6.72 -2.09
N LEU A 51 2.68 -6.82 -2.85
CA LEU A 51 2.99 -8.02 -3.64
C LEU A 51 3.25 -9.26 -2.75
N ALA A 52 3.98 -9.07 -1.65
CA ALA A 52 4.23 -10.12 -0.67
C ALA A 52 2.91 -10.60 -0.02
N ASP A 53 2.05 -9.66 0.38
CA ASP A 53 0.73 -9.97 0.95
C ASP A 53 -0.20 -10.68 -0.05
N CYS A 54 -0.19 -10.25 -1.32
CA CYS A 54 -0.96 -10.89 -2.39
C CYS A 54 -0.58 -12.38 -2.52
N SER A 55 0.72 -12.67 -2.53
CA SER A 55 1.24 -14.04 -2.62
C SER A 55 0.84 -14.89 -1.40
N LEU A 56 0.98 -14.32 -0.19
CA LEU A 56 0.60 -14.98 1.05
C LEU A 56 -0.91 -15.23 1.13
N THR A 57 -1.73 -14.30 0.64
CA THR A 57 -3.18 -14.42 0.59
C THR A 57 -3.61 -15.57 -0.32
N ILE A 58 -3.00 -15.68 -1.52
CA ILE A 58 -3.25 -16.81 -2.43
C ILE A 58 -2.88 -18.13 -1.77
N TYR A 59 -1.69 -18.20 -1.16
CA TYR A 59 -1.24 -19.41 -0.46
C TYR A 59 -2.20 -19.80 0.67
N SER A 60 -2.60 -18.83 1.48
CA SER A 60 -3.52 -19.02 2.60
C SER A 60 -4.91 -19.47 2.14
N ASP A 61 -5.36 -19.01 0.98
CA ASP A 61 -6.64 -19.44 0.40
C ASP A 61 -6.58 -20.88 -0.10
N VAL A 62 -5.53 -21.24 -0.85
CA VAL A 62 -5.31 -22.62 -1.33
C VAL A 62 -5.17 -23.58 -0.15
N ALA A 63 -4.40 -23.22 0.89
CA ALA A 63 -4.20 -24.05 2.07
C ALA A 63 -5.50 -24.40 2.81
N LYS A 64 -6.53 -23.55 2.77
CA LYS A 64 -7.85 -23.88 3.35
C LYS A 64 -8.56 -25.03 2.64
N THR A 65 -8.26 -25.21 1.35
CA THR A 65 -8.90 -26.22 0.50
C THR A 65 -8.11 -27.52 0.42
N ALA A 66 -6.81 -27.48 0.73
CA ALA A 66 -5.96 -28.65 0.86
C ALA A 66 -6.30 -29.40 2.16
N LYS A 67 -7.25 -30.34 2.08
CA LYS A 67 -7.45 -31.40 3.07
C LYS A 67 -6.61 -32.61 2.70
#